data_AF-A0A7V3MHK9-F1
#
_entry.id   AF-A0A7V3MHK9-F1
#
_cell.length_a   1.000
_cell.length_b   1.000
_cell.length_c   1.000
_cell.angle_alpha   90.00
_cell.angle_beta   90.00
_cell.angle_gamma   90.00
#
_symmetry.space_group_name_H-M   'P 1'
#
loop_
_entity.id
_entity.type
_entity.pdbx_description
1 polymer ?
#
loop_
_entity_poly.entity_id
_entity_poly.type
_entity_poly.pdbx_seq_one_letter_code
_entity_poly.pdbx_strand_id
1 'polypeptide(L)'
;MHTVRTRRSADDFPRREHLAAKIADVATDPVPVEPDVAEMLANRIIDNAAVSAAAVLRRPVTVARRQALAHGAAHGARVFGVGGTYSAEWAAWANGVAVRELDFHDTFLAAEYAHPGDSIPPLVAVAQQLGVSGADLIRGLATAYEIHIDLARGICLHEHKIDHVAHLGPAVAAGLGTMLRLDAETIYQAIGQAVHLTTSTRQSRKGLISSWKAFAPAHAGKVAIEAVDRAMRGEGSPAPIWEGEDGVIAWLLGGPDREYRVP
;
A
#
# COMPACT_ATOMS: atom_id res chain seq x y z
N MET A 1 -16.35 11.30 7.02
CA MET A 1 -17.17 10.69 5.97
C MET A 1 -17.14 11.56 4.73
N HIS A 2 -16.50 11.08 3.68
CA HIS A 2 -16.35 11.68 2.37
C HIS A 2 -17.10 10.86 1.31
N THR A 3 -17.93 11.53 0.51
CA THR A 3 -18.70 10.92 -0.57
C THR A 3 -17.88 10.90 -1.87
N VAL A 4 -17.78 9.72 -2.50
CA VAL A 4 -16.96 9.50 -3.69
C VAL A 4 -17.81 8.90 -4.79
N ARG A 5 -17.84 9.53 -5.97
CA ARG A 5 -18.61 9.12 -7.14
C ARG A 5 -17.96 9.61 -8.42
N THR A 6 -18.31 8.99 -9.55
CA THR A 6 -17.82 9.43 -10.86
C THR A 6 -18.26 10.86 -11.19
N ARG A 7 -17.37 11.58 -11.87
CA ARG A 7 -17.46 12.96 -12.36
C ARG A 7 -17.04 12.97 -13.82
N ARG A 8 -17.78 13.71 -14.65
CA ARG A 8 -17.42 13.87 -16.06
C ARG A 8 -16.26 14.84 -16.18
N SER A 9 -15.47 14.73 -17.24
CA SER A 9 -14.35 15.65 -17.48
C SER A 9 -14.78 17.12 -17.63
N ALA A 10 -16.05 17.36 -17.98
CA ALA A 10 -16.63 18.70 -18.11
C ALA A 10 -17.17 19.29 -16.80
N ASP A 11 -17.25 18.50 -15.73
CA ASP A 11 -17.75 18.98 -14.44
C ASP A 11 -16.67 19.84 -13.73
N ASP A 12 -17.06 20.94 -13.09
CA ASP A 12 -16.15 21.67 -12.19
C ASP A 12 -15.98 20.85 -10.90
N PHE A 13 -14.85 20.13 -10.81
CA PHE A 13 -14.51 19.26 -9.70
C PHE A 13 -13.08 19.57 -9.24
N PRO A 14 -12.92 20.45 -8.24
CA PRO A 14 -11.62 20.92 -7.83
C PRO A 14 -10.88 19.85 -7.04
N ARG A 15 -9.55 19.80 -7.20
CA ARG A 15 -8.70 18.76 -6.61
C ARG A 15 -8.88 18.52 -5.11
N ARG A 16 -9.16 19.56 -4.33
CA ARG A 16 -9.42 19.45 -2.88
C ARG A 16 -10.62 18.53 -2.54
N GLU A 17 -11.47 18.24 -3.52
CA GLU A 17 -12.63 17.35 -3.38
C GLU A 17 -12.34 15.92 -3.84
N HIS A 18 -11.15 15.64 -4.38
CA HIS A 18 -10.74 14.27 -4.73
C HIS A 18 -10.45 13.47 -3.45
N LEU A 19 -10.84 12.20 -3.42
CA LEU A 19 -10.48 11.26 -2.35
C LEU A 19 -8.96 11.17 -2.18
N ALA A 20 -8.19 11.20 -3.28
CA ALA A 20 -6.72 11.22 -3.22
C ALA A 20 -6.17 12.45 -2.48
N ALA A 21 -6.83 13.60 -2.60
CA ALA A 21 -6.45 14.79 -1.87
C ALA A 21 -6.80 14.66 -0.38
N LYS A 22 -7.97 14.08 -0.05
CA LYS A 22 -8.34 13.81 1.34
C LYS A 22 -7.37 12.86 2.04
N ILE A 23 -6.92 11.82 1.34
CA ILE A 23 -5.91 10.89 1.86
C ILE A 23 -4.56 11.62 2.04
N ALA A 24 -4.16 12.50 1.10
CA ALA A 24 -2.95 13.29 1.25
C ALA A 24 -3.04 14.29 2.42
N ASP A 25 -4.21 14.88 2.67
CA ASP A 25 -4.47 15.74 3.83
C ASP A 25 -4.27 14.95 5.13
N VAL A 26 -4.84 13.74 5.24
CA VAL A 26 -4.61 12.85 6.40
C VAL A 26 -3.13 12.48 6.56
N ALA A 27 -2.44 12.16 5.46
CA ALA A 27 -1.03 11.77 5.50
C ALA A 27 -0.09 12.92 5.91
N THR A 28 -0.52 14.16 5.76
CA THR A 28 0.25 15.35 6.17
C THR A 28 -0.19 15.93 7.51
N ASP A 29 -1.24 15.34 8.13
CA ASP A 29 -1.72 15.78 9.42
C ASP A 29 -0.64 15.57 10.51
N PRO A 30 -0.26 16.62 11.27
CA PRO A 30 0.73 16.50 12.33
C PRO A 30 0.24 15.77 13.59
N VAL A 31 -1.00 15.26 13.64
CA VAL A 31 -1.55 14.51 14.78
C VAL A 31 -0.58 13.43 15.28
N PRO A 32 -0.27 13.40 16.60
CA PRO A 32 0.60 12.39 17.16
C PRO A 32 -0.08 11.02 17.19
N VAL A 33 0.70 9.96 17.00
CA VAL A 33 0.22 8.58 17.18
C VAL A 33 0.04 8.31 18.68
N GLU A 34 -1.13 7.81 19.05
CA GLU A 34 -1.45 7.46 20.43
C GLU A 34 -0.55 6.30 20.92
N PRO A 35 -0.16 6.27 22.22
CA PRO A 35 0.78 5.27 22.72
C PRO A 35 0.35 3.81 22.53
N ASP A 36 -0.94 3.51 22.65
CA ASP A 36 -1.53 2.18 22.46
C ASP A 36 -1.53 1.77 20.97
N VAL A 37 -1.77 2.72 20.06
CA VAL A 37 -1.61 2.52 18.61
C VAL A 37 -0.16 2.20 18.28
N ALA A 38 0.79 2.95 18.84
CA ALA A 38 2.22 2.70 18.62
C ALA A 38 2.64 1.32 19.15
N GLU A 39 2.17 0.92 20.34
CA GLU A 39 2.42 -0.42 20.90
C GLU A 39 1.84 -1.52 20.02
N MET A 40 0.60 -1.35 19.54
CA MET A 40 -0.03 -2.32 18.65
C MET A 40 0.72 -2.45 17.32
N LEU A 41 1.18 -1.35 16.72
CA LEU A 41 1.99 -1.37 15.51
C LEU A 41 3.33 -2.07 15.73
N ALA A 42 3.98 -1.87 16.88
CA ALA A 42 5.18 -2.62 17.25
C ALA A 42 4.90 -4.14 17.31
N ASN A 43 3.77 -4.54 17.87
CA ASN A 43 3.35 -5.95 17.88
C ASN A 43 3.12 -6.48 16.45
N ARG A 44 2.54 -5.69 15.53
CA ARG A 44 2.37 -6.09 14.12
C ARG A 44 3.69 -6.24 13.37
N ILE A 45 4.69 -5.41 13.66
CA ILE A 45 6.04 -5.57 13.10
C ILE A 45 6.65 -6.89 13.56
N ILE A 46 6.52 -7.23 14.84
CA ILE A 46 7.01 -8.49 15.41
C ILE A 46 6.28 -9.69 14.78
N ASP A 47 4.95 -9.62 14.65
CA ASP A 47 4.11 -10.63 14.01
C ASP A 47 4.57 -10.92 12.56
N ASN A 48 4.72 -9.87 11.75
CA ASN A 48 5.21 -10.01 10.38
C ASN A 48 6.62 -10.62 10.30
N ALA A 49 7.51 -10.25 11.22
CA ALA A 49 8.85 -10.82 11.30
C ALA A 49 8.81 -12.32 11.63
N ALA A 50 7.91 -12.73 12.55
CA ALA A 50 7.71 -14.13 12.91
C ALA A 50 7.15 -14.95 11.73
N VAL A 51 6.15 -14.41 11.01
CA VAL A 51 5.59 -15.08 9.81
C VAL A 51 6.64 -15.22 8.72
N SER A 52 7.45 -14.17 8.47
CA SER A 52 8.56 -14.21 7.52
C SER A 52 9.60 -15.28 7.87
N ALA A 53 9.90 -15.43 9.17
CA ALA A 53 10.80 -16.46 9.67
C ALA A 53 10.22 -17.87 9.47
N ALA A 54 8.94 -18.07 9.77
CA ALA A 54 8.25 -19.33 9.54
C ALA A 54 8.18 -19.71 8.05
N ALA A 55 8.08 -18.72 7.16
CA ALA A 55 8.02 -18.90 5.71
C ALA A 55 9.41 -19.07 5.06
N VAL A 56 10.51 -19.00 5.82
CA VAL A 56 11.87 -18.84 5.28
C VAL A 56 12.28 -19.90 4.25
N LEU A 57 11.80 -21.14 4.37
CA LEU A 57 12.13 -22.24 3.44
C LEU A 57 11.13 -22.43 2.30
N ARG A 58 10.09 -21.60 2.21
CA ARG A 58 9.07 -21.72 1.17
C ARG A 58 9.65 -21.35 -0.19
N ARG A 59 9.24 -22.06 -1.24
CA ARG A 59 9.75 -21.86 -2.60
C ARG A 59 9.46 -20.45 -3.13
N PRO A 60 8.24 -19.88 -3.03
CA PRO A 60 7.98 -18.51 -3.48
C PRO A 60 8.88 -17.48 -2.80
N VAL A 61 9.07 -17.62 -1.49
CA VAL A 61 9.97 -16.78 -0.68
C VAL A 61 11.41 -16.88 -1.17
N THR A 62 11.90 -18.10 -1.42
CA THR A 62 13.25 -18.33 -1.97
C THR A 62 13.42 -17.69 -3.35
N VAL A 63 12.40 -17.75 -4.21
CA VAL A 63 12.41 -17.10 -5.54
C VAL A 63 12.46 -15.58 -5.39
N ALA A 64 11.61 -15.00 -4.55
CA ALA A 64 11.57 -13.56 -4.31
C ALA A 64 12.91 -13.02 -3.78
N ARG A 65 13.55 -13.77 -2.86
CA ARG A 65 14.91 -13.45 -2.39
C ARG A 65 15.91 -13.44 -3.52
N ARG A 66 15.93 -14.48 -4.36
CA ARG A 66 16.86 -14.56 -5.50
C ARG A 66 16.67 -13.40 -6.48
N GLN A 67 15.44 -12.92 -6.68
CA GLN A 67 15.19 -11.70 -7.45
C GLN A 67 15.86 -10.51 -6.77
N ALA A 68 15.62 -10.29 -5.47
CA ALA A 68 16.23 -9.19 -4.74
C ALA A 68 17.78 -9.22 -4.71
N LEU A 69 18.38 -10.43 -4.68
CA LEU A 69 19.84 -10.59 -4.72
C LEU A 69 20.50 -9.95 -5.96
N ALA A 70 19.76 -9.79 -7.07
CA ALA A 70 20.25 -9.16 -8.28
C ALA A 70 20.27 -7.61 -8.20
N HIS A 71 19.72 -7.03 -7.14
CA HIS A 71 19.53 -5.59 -6.97
C HIS A 71 20.20 -5.07 -5.68
N GLY A 72 21.50 -5.34 -5.55
CA GLY A 72 22.32 -4.85 -4.44
C GLY A 72 22.39 -3.32 -4.41
N ALA A 73 22.44 -2.74 -3.21
CA ALA A 73 22.57 -1.30 -3.01
C ALA A 73 23.52 -0.99 -1.85
N ALA A 74 24.38 0.04 -2.00
CA ALA A 74 25.31 0.47 -0.96
C ALA A 74 24.60 1.02 0.28
N HIS A 75 23.54 1.80 0.06
CA HIS A 75 22.59 2.24 1.07
C HIS A 75 21.25 1.61 0.70
N GLY A 76 20.90 0.53 1.39
CA GLY A 76 19.73 -0.28 1.05
C GLY A 76 19.11 -0.94 2.28
N ALA A 77 18.07 -1.72 2.02
CA ALA A 77 17.34 -2.47 3.02
C ALA A 77 17.79 -3.93 3.10
N ARG A 78 17.48 -4.57 4.22
CA ARG A 78 17.80 -5.98 4.46
C ARG A 78 16.69 -6.88 3.94
N VAL A 79 17.08 -8.01 3.36
CA VAL A 79 16.18 -9.12 3.01
C VAL A 79 16.31 -10.19 4.08
N PHE A 80 15.19 -10.60 4.68
CA PHE A 80 15.20 -11.58 5.75
C PHE A 80 15.81 -12.90 5.28
N GLY A 81 16.77 -13.45 6.03
CA GLY A 81 17.39 -14.76 5.76
C GLY A 81 18.57 -14.76 4.77
N VAL A 82 19.02 -13.60 4.28
CA VAL A 82 20.25 -13.46 3.48
C VAL A 82 21.07 -12.26 3.96
N GLY A 83 22.39 -12.31 3.78
CA GLY A 83 23.29 -11.19 4.11
C GLY A 83 23.39 -10.19 2.97
N GLY A 84 23.68 -8.93 3.28
CA GLY A 84 23.80 -7.83 2.30
C GLY A 84 22.68 -6.79 2.41
N THR A 85 22.74 -5.80 1.53
CA THR A 85 21.78 -4.69 1.41
C THR A 85 21.31 -4.58 -0.03
N TYR A 86 20.02 -4.36 -0.22
CA TYR A 86 19.34 -4.35 -1.51
C TYR A 86 18.49 -3.10 -1.63
N SER A 87 18.19 -2.69 -2.86
CA SER A 87 17.31 -1.54 -3.05
C SER A 87 15.93 -1.79 -2.42
N ALA A 88 15.35 -0.75 -1.82
CA ALA A 88 14.19 -0.83 -0.93
C ALA A 88 13.01 -1.52 -1.59
N GLU A 89 12.77 -1.26 -2.88
CA GLU A 89 11.69 -1.85 -3.66
C GLU A 89 11.83 -3.38 -3.81
N TRP A 90 13.06 -3.88 -3.92
CA TRP A 90 13.34 -5.31 -4.01
C TRP A 90 13.41 -5.99 -2.65
N ALA A 91 13.85 -5.27 -1.62
CA ALA A 91 13.75 -5.75 -0.25
C ALA A 91 12.28 -5.85 0.21
N ALA A 92 11.47 -4.84 -0.10
CA ALA A 92 10.03 -4.83 0.13
C ALA A 92 9.34 -6.00 -0.58
N TRP A 93 9.69 -6.24 -1.85
CA TRP A 93 9.22 -7.40 -2.61
C TRP A 93 9.54 -8.73 -1.92
N ALA A 94 10.81 -8.98 -1.59
CA ALA A 94 11.22 -10.25 -1.00
C ALA A 94 10.63 -10.49 0.40
N ASN A 95 10.62 -9.46 1.24
CA ASN A 95 10.08 -9.55 2.59
C ASN A 95 8.55 -9.61 2.58
N GLY A 96 7.88 -8.89 1.68
CA GLY A 96 6.42 -8.95 1.51
C GLY A 96 5.93 -10.34 1.10
N VAL A 97 6.65 -10.99 0.17
CA VAL A 97 6.34 -12.39 -0.19
C VAL A 97 6.49 -13.30 1.02
N ALA A 98 7.52 -13.12 1.85
CA ALA A 98 7.72 -13.90 3.06
C ALA A 98 6.58 -13.74 4.09
N VAL A 99 6.15 -12.50 4.34
CA VAL A 99 5.01 -12.19 5.21
C VAL A 99 3.71 -12.80 4.68
N ARG A 100 3.49 -12.75 3.36
CA ARG A 100 2.21 -13.16 2.78
C ARG A 100 2.07 -14.65 2.55
N GLU A 101 3.18 -15.36 2.37
CA GLU A 101 3.22 -16.77 1.93
C GLU A 101 2.37 -17.71 2.80
N LEU A 102 2.37 -17.52 4.12
CA LEU A 102 1.62 -18.39 5.04
C LEU A 102 0.19 -17.91 5.30
N ASP A 103 -0.18 -16.70 4.87
CA ASP A 103 -1.49 -16.10 5.14
C ASP A 103 -1.81 -16.04 6.65
N PHE A 104 -0.79 -15.74 7.48
CA PHE A 104 -0.83 -15.93 8.93
C PHE A 104 -0.52 -14.67 9.74
N HIS A 105 -0.48 -13.51 9.08
CA HIS A 105 -0.43 -12.21 9.72
C HIS A 105 -1.84 -11.63 9.89
N ASP A 106 -1.93 -10.37 10.33
CA ASP A 106 -3.20 -9.70 10.60
C ASP A 106 -4.25 -9.79 9.49
N THR A 107 -5.52 -9.69 9.90
CA THR A 107 -6.67 -9.60 9.00
C THR A 107 -7.66 -8.63 9.61
N PHE A 108 -8.12 -7.69 8.80
CA PHE A 108 -9.19 -6.77 9.14
C PHE A 108 -10.46 -7.19 8.38
N LEU A 109 -11.58 -7.29 9.11
CA LEU A 109 -12.87 -7.75 8.60
C LEU A 109 -13.85 -6.58 8.60
N ALA A 110 -14.21 -6.08 7.43
CA ALA A 110 -15.25 -5.07 7.24
C ALA A 110 -16.11 -5.40 6.01
N ALA A 111 -16.47 -4.40 5.19
CA ALA A 111 -17.12 -4.64 3.91
C ALA A 111 -16.22 -5.46 2.95
N GLU A 112 -14.90 -5.30 3.05
CA GLU A 112 -13.87 -6.13 2.43
C GLU A 112 -12.99 -6.81 3.52
N TYR A 113 -12.30 -7.89 3.13
CA TYR A 113 -11.23 -8.49 3.90
C TYR A 113 -9.90 -7.83 3.51
N ALA A 114 -9.24 -7.20 4.47
CA ALA A 114 -7.98 -6.51 4.23
C ALA A 114 -6.86 -7.08 5.11
N HIS A 115 -5.63 -6.88 4.66
CA HIS A 115 -4.41 -7.25 5.36
C HIS A 115 -3.52 -6.01 5.52
N PRO A 116 -3.81 -5.11 6.47
CA PRO A 116 -3.02 -3.89 6.65
C PRO A 116 -1.54 -4.15 6.96
N GLY A 117 -1.21 -5.30 7.55
CA GLY A 117 0.17 -5.75 7.81
C GLY A 117 1.02 -5.91 6.56
N ASP A 118 0.42 -6.06 5.38
CA ASP A 118 1.15 -6.06 4.10
C ASP A 118 1.84 -4.70 3.82
N SER A 119 1.49 -3.62 4.56
CA SER A 119 2.16 -2.31 4.46
C SER A 119 3.51 -2.25 5.19
N ILE A 120 3.79 -3.17 6.12
CA ILE A 120 5.02 -3.12 6.94
C ILE A 120 6.30 -3.34 6.09
N PRO A 121 6.40 -4.37 5.23
CA PRO A 121 7.60 -4.61 4.43
C PRO A 121 8.07 -3.41 3.58
N PRO A 122 7.21 -2.72 2.81
CA PRO A 122 7.65 -1.55 2.04
C PRO A 122 8.08 -0.37 2.90
N LEU A 123 7.36 -0.05 3.97
CA LEU A 123 7.74 1.07 4.86
C LEU A 123 9.06 0.80 5.59
N VAL A 124 9.24 -0.42 6.13
CA VAL A 124 10.50 -0.82 6.78
C VAL A 124 11.67 -0.79 5.81
N ALA A 125 11.48 -1.24 4.57
CA ALA A 125 12.54 -1.23 3.57
C ALA A 125 12.99 0.21 3.23
N VAL A 126 12.05 1.11 2.96
CA VAL A 126 12.37 2.52 2.69
C VAL A 126 13.00 3.18 3.92
N ALA A 127 12.48 2.92 5.13
CA ALA A 127 13.04 3.44 6.36
C ALA A 127 14.50 3.00 6.55
N GLN A 128 14.83 1.73 6.29
CA GLN A 128 16.21 1.23 6.36
C GLN A 128 17.12 1.89 5.33
N GLN A 129 16.66 1.99 4.07
CA GLN A 129 17.46 2.57 3.00
C GLN A 129 17.78 4.05 3.24
N LEU A 130 16.84 4.80 3.81
CA LEU A 130 16.97 6.25 4.04
C LEU A 130 17.39 6.62 5.47
N GLY A 131 17.55 5.64 6.37
CA GLY A 131 17.93 5.89 7.77
C GLY A 131 16.85 6.61 8.58
N VAL A 132 15.58 6.36 8.29
CA VAL A 132 14.43 6.98 8.97
C VAL A 132 14.29 6.46 10.40
N SER A 133 13.85 7.34 11.31
CA SER A 133 13.67 7.00 12.73
C SER A 133 12.52 5.99 12.94
N GLY A 134 12.57 5.24 14.04
CA GLY A 134 11.46 4.36 14.42
C GLY A 134 10.16 5.12 14.70
N ALA A 135 10.23 6.35 15.21
CA ALA A 135 9.06 7.18 15.45
C ALA A 135 8.36 7.58 14.14
N ASP A 136 9.13 8.00 13.13
CA ASP A 136 8.58 8.35 11.81
C ASP A 136 8.05 7.09 11.08
N LEU A 137 8.70 5.93 11.25
CA LEU A 137 8.19 4.65 10.75
C LEU A 137 6.82 4.31 11.37
N ILE A 138 6.67 4.45 12.68
CA ILE A 138 5.39 4.21 13.37
C ILE A 138 4.30 5.17 12.89
N ARG A 139 4.64 6.45 12.67
CA ARG A 139 3.71 7.41 12.04
C ARG A 139 3.25 6.98 10.65
N GLY A 140 4.19 6.57 9.79
CA GLY A 140 3.86 6.09 8.46
C GLY A 140 2.98 4.84 8.47
N LEU A 141 3.27 3.90 9.37
CA LEU A 141 2.47 2.68 9.53
C LEU A 141 1.06 3.00 10.04
N ALA A 142 0.92 3.93 10.99
CA ALA A 142 -0.39 4.38 11.45
C ALA A 142 -1.23 4.93 10.27
N THR A 143 -0.67 5.82 9.46
CA THR A 143 -1.34 6.33 8.26
C THR A 143 -1.69 5.20 7.28
N ALA A 144 -0.75 4.31 6.96
CA ALA A 144 -1.00 3.22 6.02
C ALA A 144 -2.13 2.29 6.52
N TYR A 145 -2.17 1.99 7.81
CA TYR A 145 -3.24 1.20 8.41
C TYR A 145 -4.59 1.91 8.33
N GLU A 146 -4.66 3.18 8.75
CA GLU A 146 -5.89 3.97 8.75
C GLU A 146 -6.50 4.06 7.34
N ILE A 147 -5.67 4.46 6.35
CA ILE A 147 -6.13 4.61 4.97
C ILE A 147 -6.60 3.28 4.38
N HIS A 148 -5.88 2.18 4.61
CA HIS A 148 -6.29 0.87 4.10
C HIS A 148 -7.62 0.43 4.75
N ILE A 149 -7.77 0.63 6.06
CA ILE A 149 -8.98 0.27 6.81
C ILE A 149 -10.18 1.08 6.34
N ASP A 150 -10.03 2.39 6.15
CA ASP A 150 -11.12 3.26 5.73
C ASP A 150 -11.56 3.01 4.29
N LEU A 151 -10.60 2.75 3.39
CA LEU A 151 -10.91 2.28 2.04
C LEU A 151 -11.64 0.93 2.06
N ALA A 152 -11.22 -0.02 2.90
CA ALA A 152 -11.86 -1.33 3.03
C ALA A 152 -13.26 -1.27 3.68
N ARG A 153 -13.52 -0.27 4.52
CA ARG A 153 -14.85 0.02 5.08
C ARG A 153 -15.76 0.69 4.06
N GLY A 154 -15.24 1.64 3.28
CA GLY A 154 -16.03 2.48 2.39
C GLY A 154 -16.25 1.91 0.99
N ILE A 155 -15.34 1.07 0.49
CA ILE A 155 -15.35 0.53 -0.88
C ILE A 155 -15.08 -0.98 -0.84
N CYS A 156 -16.12 -1.79 -1.02
CA CYS A 156 -15.99 -3.25 -1.11
C CYS A 156 -15.43 -3.64 -2.49
N LEU A 157 -14.16 -4.05 -2.58
CA LEU A 157 -13.59 -4.50 -3.86
C LEU A 157 -14.08 -5.91 -4.25
N HIS A 158 -14.42 -6.74 -3.26
CA HIS A 158 -14.89 -8.10 -3.44
C HIS A 158 -16.17 -8.19 -4.28
N GLU A 159 -17.09 -7.24 -4.09
CA GLU A 159 -18.35 -7.20 -4.84
C GLU A 159 -18.10 -7.06 -6.35
N HIS A 160 -17.00 -6.40 -6.71
CA HIS A 160 -16.56 -6.16 -8.10
C HIS A 160 -15.50 -7.13 -8.61
N LYS A 161 -15.16 -8.18 -7.84
CA LYS A 161 -14.11 -9.13 -8.20
C LYS A 161 -12.75 -8.47 -8.43
N ILE A 162 -12.46 -7.39 -7.71
CA ILE A 162 -11.15 -6.77 -7.63
C ILE A 162 -10.38 -7.35 -6.43
N ASP A 163 -9.06 -7.47 -6.57
CA ASP A 163 -8.17 -7.89 -5.49
C ASP A 163 -8.03 -6.76 -4.45
N HIS A 164 -8.07 -7.09 -3.15
CA HIS A 164 -8.00 -6.11 -2.06
C HIS A 164 -6.70 -5.31 -2.06
N VAL A 165 -5.64 -5.81 -2.73
CA VAL A 165 -4.36 -5.10 -2.85
C VAL A 165 -4.48 -3.75 -3.59
N ALA A 166 -5.60 -3.50 -4.28
CA ALA A 166 -5.90 -2.21 -4.87
C ALA A 166 -6.05 -1.09 -3.82
N HIS A 167 -6.47 -1.43 -2.59
CA HIS A 167 -6.46 -0.49 -1.45
C HIS A 167 -5.11 -0.41 -0.76
N LEU A 168 -4.31 -1.48 -0.81
CA LEU A 168 -2.98 -1.54 -0.20
C LEU A 168 -2.00 -0.57 -0.87
N GLY A 169 -1.96 -0.51 -2.20
CA GLY A 169 -1.09 0.39 -2.96
C GLY A 169 -1.15 1.86 -2.52
N PRO A 170 -2.33 2.53 -2.61
CA PRO A 170 -2.48 3.92 -2.18
C PRO A 170 -2.26 4.11 -0.67
N ALA A 171 -2.60 3.12 0.17
CA ALA A 171 -2.32 3.18 1.60
C ALA A 171 -0.83 3.17 1.92
N VAL A 172 -0.04 2.32 1.24
CA VAL A 172 1.43 2.33 1.36
C VAL A 172 2.01 3.65 0.87
N ALA A 173 1.50 4.20 -0.25
CA ALA A 173 1.95 5.50 -0.75
C ALA A 173 1.71 6.63 0.27
N ALA A 174 0.52 6.67 0.90
CA ALA A 174 0.20 7.63 1.96
C ALA A 174 1.10 7.46 3.21
N GLY A 175 1.32 6.22 3.63
CA GLY A 175 2.21 5.92 4.77
C GLY A 175 3.67 6.29 4.51
N LEU A 176 4.19 6.01 3.32
CA LEU A 176 5.52 6.47 2.89
C LEU A 176 5.59 8.00 2.89
N GLY A 177 4.55 8.67 2.38
CA GLY A 177 4.43 10.12 2.42
C GLY A 177 4.53 10.70 3.82
N THR A 178 3.79 10.12 4.77
CA THR A 178 3.82 10.51 6.19
C THR A 178 5.22 10.28 6.79
N MET A 179 5.76 9.07 6.60
CA MET A 179 7.05 8.66 7.16
C MET A 179 8.20 9.55 6.68
N LEU A 180 8.16 9.97 5.41
CA LEU A 180 9.17 10.82 4.80
C LEU A 180 8.85 12.32 4.92
N ARG A 181 7.72 12.69 5.53
CA ARG A 181 7.24 14.06 5.69
C ARG A 181 7.16 14.82 4.36
N LEU A 182 6.65 14.13 3.34
CA LEU A 182 6.43 14.70 2.02
C LEU A 182 5.27 15.70 2.04
N ASP A 183 5.24 16.60 1.08
CA ASP A 183 4.14 17.54 0.90
C ASP A 183 2.91 16.84 0.27
N ALA A 184 1.74 17.44 0.44
CA ALA A 184 0.47 16.89 -0.03
C ALA A 184 0.40 16.75 -1.56
N GLU A 185 1.17 17.54 -2.35
CA GLU A 185 1.26 17.35 -3.81
C GLU A 185 1.88 16.01 -4.13
N THR A 186 3.07 15.78 -3.60
CA THR A 186 3.84 14.57 -3.84
C THR A 186 3.03 13.33 -3.45
N ILE A 187 2.37 13.37 -2.29
CA ILE A 187 1.54 12.26 -1.81
C ILE A 187 0.33 12.03 -2.71
N TYR A 188 -0.36 13.10 -3.11
CA TYR A 188 -1.50 13.03 -4.03
C TYR A 188 -1.13 12.34 -5.35
N GLN A 189 0.00 12.72 -5.95
CA GLN A 189 0.47 12.11 -7.20
C GLN A 189 0.84 10.64 -6.99
N ALA A 190 1.51 10.30 -5.90
CA ALA A 190 1.88 8.92 -5.60
C ALA A 190 0.66 8.01 -5.42
N ILE A 191 -0.38 8.47 -4.71
CA ILE A 191 -1.63 7.75 -4.50
C ILE A 191 -2.30 7.41 -5.83
N GLY A 192 -2.40 8.40 -6.73
CA GLY A 192 -3.03 8.23 -8.05
C GLY A 192 -2.36 7.13 -8.87
N GLN A 193 -1.03 7.13 -8.94
CA GLN A 193 -0.32 6.06 -9.65
C GLN A 193 -0.45 4.71 -8.93
N ALA A 194 -0.34 4.68 -7.61
CA ALA A 194 -0.35 3.44 -6.84
C ALA A 194 -1.67 2.69 -7.01
N VAL A 195 -2.84 3.35 -6.86
CA VAL A 195 -4.12 2.66 -7.07
C VAL A 195 -4.33 2.23 -8.52
N HIS A 196 -3.89 3.05 -9.49
CA HIS A 196 -4.02 2.71 -10.91
C HIS A 196 -3.29 1.41 -11.27
N LEU A 197 -2.05 1.25 -10.77
CA LEU A 197 -1.18 0.12 -11.10
C LEU A 197 -1.35 -1.10 -10.20
N THR A 198 -2.11 -0.98 -9.10
CA THR A 198 -2.38 -2.09 -8.16
C THR A 198 -3.80 -2.64 -8.25
N THR A 199 -4.66 -2.01 -9.06
CA THR A 199 -6.01 -2.52 -9.31
C THR A 199 -5.96 -3.70 -10.28
N SER A 200 -6.18 -4.90 -9.74
CA SER A 200 -6.13 -6.16 -10.49
C SER A 200 -7.35 -7.03 -10.20
N THR A 201 -7.65 -7.96 -11.10
CA THR A 201 -8.76 -8.89 -10.90
C THR A 201 -8.48 -9.84 -9.73
N ARG A 202 -9.53 -10.33 -9.10
CA ARG A 202 -9.45 -11.29 -7.98
C ARG A 202 -9.07 -12.72 -8.43
N GLN A 203 -8.66 -12.90 -9.69
CA GLN A 203 -8.27 -14.22 -10.19
C GLN A 203 -7.04 -14.79 -9.46
N SER A 204 -6.20 -13.91 -8.89
CA SER A 204 -5.12 -14.26 -7.94
C SER A 204 -5.57 -15.12 -6.74
N ARG A 205 -6.87 -15.13 -6.42
CA ARG A 205 -7.45 -15.76 -5.23
C ARG A 205 -8.61 -16.72 -5.54
N LYS A 206 -8.78 -17.13 -6.81
CA LYS A 206 -9.87 -18.03 -7.25
C LYS A 206 -9.35 -19.12 -8.18
N GLY A 207 -9.92 -20.32 -8.09
CA GLY A 207 -9.51 -21.48 -8.89
C GLY A 207 -8.14 -22.03 -8.45
N LEU A 208 -7.20 -22.17 -9.38
CA LEU A 208 -5.82 -22.53 -9.07
C LEU A 208 -5.12 -21.36 -8.37
N ILE A 209 -5.01 -21.44 -7.05
CA ILE A 209 -4.27 -20.46 -6.25
C ILE A 209 -2.77 -20.68 -6.48
N SER A 210 -2.20 -19.89 -7.39
CA SER A 210 -0.77 -19.93 -7.71
C SER A 210 0.05 -19.20 -6.66
N SER A 211 1.39 -19.31 -6.76
CA SER A 211 2.31 -18.56 -5.89
C SER A 211 2.09 -17.04 -5.96
N TRP A 212 1.47 -16.53 -7.03
CA TRP A 212 1.16 -15.11 -7.19
C TRP A 212 0.34 -14.54 -6.03
N LYS A 213 -0.44 -15.35 -5.31
CA LYS A 213 -1.15 -14.92 -4.10
C LYS A 213 -0.22 -14.25 -3.08
N ALA A 214 0.99 -14.77 -2.91
CA ALA A 214 2.00 -14.19 -2.00
C ALA A 214 2.69 -12.97 -2.60
N PHE A 215 2.87 -12.93 -3.92
CA PHE A 215 3.50 -11.83 -4.63
C PHE A 215 2.60 -10.61 -4.83
N ALA A 216 1.28 -10.77 -4.88
CA ALA A 216 0.36 -9.68 -5.16
C ALA A 216 0.48 -8.48 -4.20
N PRO A 217 0.45 -8.64 -2.85
CA PRO A 217 0.65 -7.50 -1.95
C PRO A 217 2.09 -6.98 -1.94
N ALA A 218 3.08 -7.87 -2.10
CA ALA A 218 4.47 -7.46 -2.24
C ALA A 218 4.70 -6.58 -3.49
N HIS A 219 4.00 -6.89 -4.58
CA HIS A 219 3.95 -6.08 -5.78
C HIS A 219 3.35 -4.69 -5.50
N ALA A 220 2.23 -4.64 -4.79
CA ALA A 220 1.59 -3.38 -4.45
C ALA A 220 2.50 -2.47 -3.60
N GLY A 221 3.22 -3.03 -2.63
CA GLY A 221 4.24 -2.30 -1.87
C GLY A 221 5.39 -1.78 -2.74
N LYS A 222 5.90 -2.61 -3.65
CA LYS A 222 6.95 -2.21 -4.63
C LYS A 222 6.48 -1.08 -5.55
N VAL A 223 5.28 -1.19 -6.10
CA VAL A 223 4.66 -0.15 -6.96
C VAL A 223 4.48 1.16 -6.20
N ALA A 224 4.07 1.12 -4.93
CA ALA A 224 3.93 2.32 -4.12
C ALA A 224 5.26 3.03 -3.86
N ILE A 225 6.35 2.28 -3.61
CA ILE A 225 7.71 2.85 -3.48
C ILE A 225 8.10 3.58 -4.77
N GLU A 226 7.91 2.93 -5.93
CA GLU A 226 8.23 3.51 -7.24
C GLU A 226 7.34 4.73 -7.56
N ALA A 227 6.05 4.69 -7.17
CA ALA A 227 5.14 5.80 -7.34
C ALA A 227 5.55 7.02 -6.52
N VAL A 228 5.96 6.82 -5.27
CA VAL A 228 6.48 7.89 -4.39
C VAL A 228 7.80 8.45 -4.91
N ASP A 229 8.77 7.62 -5.29
CA ASP A 229 10.05 8.11 -5.85
C ASP A 229 9.84 8.96 -7.10
N ARG A 230 8.98 8.49 -8.01
CA ARG A 230 8.66 9.23 -9.24
C ARG A 230 7.95 10.56 -8.92
N ALA A 231 6.99 10.57 -7.99
CA ALA A 231 6.29 11.78 -7.58
C ALA A 231 7.23 12.80 -6.90
N MET A 232 8.19 12.35 -6.08
CA MET A 232 9.21 13.20 -5.45
C MET A 232 10.09 13.94 -6.48
N ARG A 233 10.11 13.47 -7.74
CA ARG A 233 10.82 14.10 -8.86
C ARG A 233 9.94 15.08 -9.65
N GLY A 234 8.73 15.38 -9.17
CA GLY A 234 7.80 16.34 -9.76
C GLY A 234 6.86 15.77 -10.82
N GLU A 235 6.81 14.45 -10.98
CA GLU A 235 5.96 13.81 -11.99
C GLU A 235 4.51 13.65 -11.54
N GLY A 236 3.59 13.93 -12.46
CA GLY A 236 2.14 13.81 -12.25
C GLY A 236 1.58 12.43 -12.59
N SER A 237 0.37 12.14 -12.10
CA SER A 237 -0.37 10.88 -12.24
C SER A 237 -1.79 11.11 -12.76
N PRO A 238 -2.47 10.06 -13.27
CA PRO A 238 -3.88 10.16 -13.66
C PRO A 238 -4.77 10.67 -12.51
N ALA A 239 -5.65 11.62 -12.82
CA ALA A 239 -6.47 12.33 -11.83
C ALA A 239 -7.78 12.87 -12.45
N PRO A 240 -8.87 12.95 -11.68
CA PRO A 240 -9.09 12.29 -10.39
C PRO A 240 -9.15 10.76 -10.55
N ILE A 241 -8.42 10.02 -9.73
CA ILE A 241 -8.21 8.59 -9.99
C ILE A 241 -9.42 7.70 -9.66
N TRP A 242 -10.16 8.02 -8.60
CA TRP A 242 -11.38 7.29 -8.25
C TRP A 242 -12.58 7.84 -9.02
N GLU A 243 -12.69 9.17 -9.04
CA GLU A 243 -13.86 9.92 -9.51
C GLU A 243 -13.83 10.24 -11.00
N GLY A 244 -12.72 10.06 -11.69
CA GLY A 244 -12.59 10.44 -13.10
C GLY A 244 -13.64 9.77 -13.98
N GLU A 245 -13.95 10.40 -15.10
CA GLU A 245 -14.88 9.87 -16.11
C GLU A 245 -14.46 8.46 -16.56
N ASP A 246 -13.15 8.26 -16.71
CA ASP A 246 -12.52 6.97 -16.96
C ASP A 246 -11.79 6.38 -15.72
N GLY A 247 -12.23 6.78 -14.53
CA GLY A 247 -11.62 6.42 -13.26
C GLY A 247 -11.99 5.02 -12.74
N VAL A 248 -11.42 4.67 -11.58
CA VAL A 248 -11.60 3.36 -10.94
C VAL A 248 -13.08 3.05 -10.69
N ILE A 249 -13.88 4.03 -10.23
CA ILE A 249 -15.30 3.79 -9.95
C ILE A 249 -16.07 3.49 -11.23
N ALA A 250 -15.83 4.28 -12.28
CA ALA A 250 -16.60 4.23 -13.52
C ALA A 250 -16.47 2.89 -14.25
N TRP A 251 -15.26 2.32 -14.28
CA TRP A 251 -14.98 1.17 -15.15
C TRP A 251 -14.54 -0.10 -14.43
N LEU A 252 -14.05 -0.01 -13.19
CA LEU A 252 -13.52 -1.17 -12.47
C LEU A 252 -14.41 -1.59 -11.29
N LEU A 253 -15.30 -0.71 -10.82
CA LEU A 253 -16.17 -0.95 -9.68
C LEU A 253 -17.67 -0.89 -10.06
N GLY A 254 -18.47 -0.12 -9.34
CA GLY A 254 -19.93 -0.12 -9.48
C GLY A 254 -20.50 0.71 -10.63
N GLY A 255 -19.66 1.33 -11.45
CA GLY A 255 -20.10 2.12 -12.59
C GLY A 255 -20.31 3.62 -12.27
N PRO A 256 -20.62 4.44 -13.29
CA PRO A 256 -20.69 5.90 -13.17
C PRO A 256 -21.80 6.41 -12.24
N ASP A 257 -22.85 5.61 -12.02
CA ASP A 257 -23.97 5.96 -11.13
C ASP A 257 -23.75 5.52 -9.68
N ARG A 258 -22.63 4.85 -9.37
CA ARG A 258 -22.34 4.36 -8.02
C ARG A 258 -21.74 5.45 -7.14
N GLU A 259 -22.20 5.48 -5.90
CA GLU A 259 -21.66 6.31 -4.83
C GLU A 259 -21.07 5.42 -3.72
N TYR A 260 -19.92 5.82 -3.18
CA TYR A 260 -19.28 5.24 -2.01
C TYR A 260 -19.12 6.30 -0.91
N ARG A 261 -18.99 5.84 0.33
CA ARG A 261 -18.72 6.68 1.50
C ARG A 261 -17.51 6.16 2.24
N VAL A 262 -16.41 6.90 2.19
CA VAL A 262 -15.16 6.59 2.90
C VAL A 262 -15.15 7.40 4.20
N PRO A 263 -14.83 6.81 5.36
CA PRO A 263 -14.68 7.53 6.62
C PRO A 263 -13.82 8.79 6.53
#